data_AF-A0A7D3X1A0-F1
#
_entry.id   AF-A0A7D3X1A0-F1
#
_cell.length_a   1.000
_cell.length_b   1.000
_cell.length_c   1.000
_cell.angle_alpha   90.00
_cell.angle_beta   90.00
_cell.angle_gamma   90.00
#
_symmetry.space_group_name_H-M   'P 1'
#
loop_
_entity.id
_entity.type
_entity.pdbx_description
1 polymer ?
#
loop_
_entity_poly.entity_id
_entity_poly.type
_entity_poly.pdbx_seq_one_letter_code
_entity_poly.pdbx_strand_id
1 'polypeptide(L)'
;MLSLSRQGDDLYLCRTQFYWEIGAEPARQLQVLAIVSVYLQRQHGHWSLRNYLTYSTQRWPTHQVGLLTYRVPPGYRFQRRKARQAASFLAGIFRDFGFAPVPVTYYVAPDCDAIQHLRGFEYVLGSGLGGNPVCGFYDEVNHLVYAGGQGEAYLHELAHVINPYFPQAHPLLLTGFAGLKGGHYGHNLRYHKVRVQAYLASHSVDLTDPLNFTLLDAETNPQYVIGGIFCELALQQGGLPKLKALLGYGTSDADFYRALEHELHLRRSDLPAVIKQQLLAP
;
A
#
# COMPACT_ATOMS: atom_id res chain seq x y z
N MET A 1 -27.28 10.16 3.33
CA MET A 1 -27.83 10.76 4.57
C MET A 1 -26.74 11.61 5.24
N LEU A 2 -27.07 12.78 5.78
CA LEU A 2 -26.16 13.67 6.53
C LEU A 2 -26.62 13.75 7.99
N SER A 3 -25.70 13.62 8.95
CA SER A 3 -25.99 13.87 10.37
C SER A 3 -24.91 14.72 11.03
N LEU A 4 -25.31 15.47 12.06
CA LEU A 4 -24.45 16.34 12.86
C LEU A 4 -24.61 15.97 14.33
N SER A 5 -23.51 15.66 15.02
CA SER A 5 -23.50 15.44 16.46
C SER A 5 -22.62 16.49 17.14
N ARG A 6 -23.17 17.23 18.11
CA ARG A 6 -22.41 18.22 18.90
C ARG A 6 -21.32 17.51 19.70
N GLN A 7 -20.11 18.06 19.68
CA GLN A 7 -18.92 17.55 20.41
C GLN A 7 -18.33 18.59 21.37
N GLY A 8 -18.82 19.82 21.30
CA GLY A 8 -18.44 20.95 22.14
C GLY A 8 -19.23 22.18 21.69
N ASP A 9 -18.94 23.34 22.28
CA ASP A 9 -19.73 24.55 21.97
C ASP A 9 -19.58 25.01 20.53
N ASP A 10 -18.37 24.90 20.00
CA ASP A 10 -17.99 25.32 18.65
C ASP A 10 -17.50 24.14 17.80
N LEU A 11 -17.96 22.92 18.12
CA LEU A 11 -17.50 21.70 17.46
C LEU A 11 -18.63 20.70 17.23
N TYR A 12 -18.76 20.27 15.99
CA TYR A 12 -19.67 19.21 15.57
C TYR A 12 -18.88 18.12 14.83
N LEU A 13 -19.33 16.89 14.93
CA LEU A 13 -18.91 15.80 14.07
C LEU A 13 -20.00 15.59 13.01
N CYS A 14 -19.60 15.74 11.76
CA CYS A 14 -20.45 15.61 10.59
C CYS A 14 -20.23 14.23 9.98
N ARG A 15 -21.32 13.49 9.73
CA ARG A 15 -21.30 12.18 9.10
C ARG A 15 -22.07 12.19 7.81
N THR A 16 -21.46 11.69 6.74
CA THR A 16 -22.12 11.54 5.43
C THR A 16 -22.04 10.10 4.98
N GLN A 17 -23.19 9.57 4.58
CA GLN A 17 -23.31 8.22 4.04
C GLN A 17 -23.32 8.24 2.51
N PHE A 18 -22.46 7.42 1.91
CA PHE A 18 -22.32 7.17 0.48
C PHE A 18 -22.87 5.79 0.12
N TYR A 19 -23.42 5.66 -1.08
CA TYR A 19 -24.03 4.42 -1.57
C TYR A 19 -23.41 4.03 -2.91
N TRP A 20 -23.40 2.73 -3.18
CA TRP A 20 -23.18 2.15 -4.49
C TRP A 20 -24.52 1.62 -5.02
N GLU A 21 -24.87 1.99 -6.24
CA GLU A 21 -25.92 1.33 -7.01
C GLU A 21 -25.43 -0.01 -7.56
N ILE A 22 -26.13 -1.08 -7.21
CA ILE A 22 -25.87 -2.44 -7.69
C ILE A 22 -27.08 -2.98 -8.45
N GLY A 23 -26.82 -3.88 -9.41
CA GLY A 23 -27.85 -4.45 -10.28
C GLY A 23 -28.14 -3.60 -11.52
N ALA A 24 -28.98 -4.14 -12.41
CA ALA A 24 -29.50 -3.45 -13.59
C ALA A 24 -31.00 -3.19 -13.41
N GLU A 25 -31.52 -2.21 -14.16
CA GLU A 25 -32.97 -1.94 -14.18
C GLU A 25 -33.77 -3.20 -14.57
N PRO A 26 -34.94 -3.45 -13.95
CA PRO A 26 -35.61 -2.66 -12.90
C PRO A 26 -35.21 -3.06 -11.45
N ALA A 27 -34.23 -3.93 -11.27
CA ALA A 27 -33.85 -4.51 -9.97
C ALA A 27 -32.70 -3.75 -9.28
N ARG A 28 -32.57 -2.44 -9.55
CA ARG A 28 -31.50 -1.60 -8.99
C ARG A 28 -31.65 -1.49 -7.47
N GLN A 29 -30.56 -1.74 -6.74
CA GLN A 29 -30.51 -1.64 -5.28
C GLN A 29 -29.42 -0.65 -4.84
N LEU A 30 -29.64 0.00 -3.70
CA LEU A 30 -28.64 0.83 -3.05
C LEU A 30 -27.96 0.04 -1.94
N GLN A 31 -26.65 -0.14 -2.04
CA GLN A 31 -25.82 -0.69 -0.98
C GLN A 31 -25.02 0.44 -0.33
N VAL A 32 -24.91 0.43 1.00
CA VAL A 32 -24.06 1.40 1.71
C VAL A 32 -22.61 1.12 1.35
N LEU A 33 -21.92 2.11 0.79
CA LEU A 33 -20.51 2.02 0.44
C LEU A 33 -19.63 2.48 1.60
N ALA A 34 -19.95 3.62 2.20
CA ALA A 34 -19.15 4.23 3.26
C ALA A 34 -19.97 5.19 4.11
N ILE A 35 -19.56 5.36 5.37
CA ILE A 35 -19.96 6.46 6.24
C ILE A 35 -18.69 7.20 6.65
N VAL A 36 -18.58 8.46 6.22
CA VAL A 36 -17.40 9.29 6.42
C VAL A 36 -17.69 10.39 7.43
N SER A 37 -16.74 10.58 8.33
CA SER A 37 -16.76 11.53 9.43
C SER A 37 -15.74 12.65 9.19
N VAL A 38 -16.19 13.89 9.36
CA VAL A 38 -15.35 15.11 9.36
C VAL A 38 -15.78 16.04 10.49
N TYR A 39 -14.85 16.79 11.05
CA TYR A 39 -15.21 17.77 12.08
C TYR A 39 -15.64 19.08 11.44
N LEU A 40 -16.66 19.72 11.99
CA LEU A 40 -17.05 21.10 11.70
C LEU A 40 -16.72 21.93 12.94
N GLN A 41 -15.80 22.88 12.82
CA GLN A 41 -15.35 23.71 13.94
C GLN A 41 -15.55 25.20 13.63
N ARG A 42 -16.07 25.95 14.60
CA ARG A 42 -16.11 27.41 14.54
C ARG A 42 -14.78 28.00 15.00
N GLN A 43 -14.17 28.84 14.16
CA GLN A 43 -12.95 29.58 14.48
C GLN A 43 -13.08 31.01 14.01
N HIS A 44 -12.81 31.97 14.89
CA HIS A 44 -12.95 33.41 14.63
C HIS A 44 -14.31 33.79 14.00
N GLY A 45 -15.39 33.18 14.50
CA GLY A 45 -16.76 33.45 14.03
C GLY A 45 -17.19 32.64 12.80
N HIS A 46 -16.28 32.02 12.06
CA HIS A 46 -16.56 31.25 10.84
C HIS A 46 -16.54 29.74 11.08
N TRP A 47 -17.43 29.01 10.41
CA TRP A 47 -17.44 27.55 10.43
C TRP A 47 -16.52 27.00 9.34
N SER A 48 -15.69 26.02 9.69
CA SER A 48 -14.75 25.36 8.78
C SER A 48 -14.74 23.85 8.98
N LEU A 49 -14.51 23.11 7.89
CA LEU A 49 -14.26 21.68 7.97
C LEU A 49 -12.84 21.43 8.47
N ARG A 50 -12.70 20.45 9.34
CA ARG A 50 -11.43 19.96 9.86
C ARG A 50 -11.27 18.48 9.56
N ASN A 51 -10.05 18.15 9.14
CA ASN A 51 -9.65 16.79 8.81
C ASN A 51 -9.74 15.89 10.06
N TYR A 52 -10.43 14.75 9.91
CA TYR A 52 -10.70 13.83 11.00
C TYR A 52 -9.43 13.26 11.62
N LEU A 53 -8.48 12.81 10.79
CA LEU A 53 -7.21 12.22 11.22
C LEU A 53 -6.44 13.18 12.12
N THR A 54 -6.17 14.39 11.64
CA THR A 54 -5.35 15.37 12.37
C THR A 54 -6.00 15.78 13.69
N TYR A 55 -7.32 15.96 13.72
CA TYR A 55 -8.04 16.34 14.94
C TYR A 55 -8.10 15.19 15.95
N SER A 56 -8.51 13.99 15.51
CA SER A 56 -8.68 12.82 16.39
C SER A 56 -7.34 12.33 16.96
N THR A 57 -6.24 12.56 16.25
CA THR A 57 -4.89 12.16 16.68
C THR A 57 -4.05 13.29 17.27
N GLN A 58 -4.60 14.50 17.46
CA GLN A 58 -3.81 15.68 17.88
C GLN A 58 -3.09 15.50 19.24
N ARG A 59 -3.61 14.61 20.11
CA ARG A 59 -3.04 14.30 21.43
C ARG A 59 -2.27 12.97 21.46
N TRP A 60 -2.11 12.31 20.32
CA TRP A 60 -1.39 11.04 20.25
C TRP A 60 0.09 11.25 20.57
N PRO A 61 0.71 10.38 21.38
CA PRO A 61 2.15 10.38 21.58
C PRO A 61 2.89 10.36 20.24
N THR A 62 3.94 11.16 20.16
CA THR A 62 4.71 11.37 18.93
C THR A 62 6.17 10.99 19.16
N HIS A 63 6.75 10.24 18.23
CA HIS A 63 8.14 9.82 18.29
C HIS A 63 8.83 10.07 16.96
N GLN A 64 9.94 10.81 16.97
CA GLN A 64 10.75 11.02 15.77
C GLN A 64 11.94 10.05 15.74
N VAL A 65 12.15 9.40 14.59
CA VAL A 65 13.30 8.52 14.32
C VAL A 65 13.74 8.72 12.87
N GLY A 66 14.83 9.45 12.67
CA GLY A 66 15.28 9.81 11.31
C GLY A 66 14.22 10.64 10.58
N LEU A 67 13.87 10.22 9.35
CA LEU A 67 12.84 10.86 8.53
C LEU A 67 11.40 10.51 8.96
N LEU A 68 11.22 9.60 9.91
CA LEU A 68 9.90 9.12 10.33
C LEU A 68 9.42 9.84 11.59
N THR A 69 8.22 10.40 11.51
CA THR A 69 7.48 10.94 12.66
C THR A 69 6.31 10.02 12.96
N TYR A 70 6.44 9.20 14.00
CA TYR A 70 5.40 8.26 14.42
C TYR A 70 4.34 8.95 15.26
N ARG A 71 3.07 8.72 14.93
CA ARG A 71 1.89 9.01 15.74
C ARG A 71 1.34 7.67 16.22
N VAL A 72 1.32 7.44 17.53
CA VAL A 72 0.90 6.15 18.10
C VAL A 72 -0.33 6.31 19.00
N PRO A 73 -1.21 5.31 19.10
CA PRO A 73 -2.37 5.37 19.99
C PRO A 73 -1.93 5.60 21.44
N PRO A 74 -2.71 6.33 22.26
CA PRO A 74 -2.45 6.45 23.69
C PRO A 74 -2.32 5.07 24.36
N GLY A 75 -1.29 4.89 25.19
CA GLY A 75 -1.00 3.62 25.86
C GLY A 75 -0.25 2.59 24.99
N TYR A 76 -0.02 2.87 23.71
CA TYR A 76 0.76 1.99 22.83
C TYR A 76 2.24 1.94 23.22
N ARG A 77 2.81 0.73 23.31
CA ARG A 77 4.23 0.53 23.64
C ARG A 77 5.11 0.62 22.39
N PHE A 78 5.65 1.82 22.15
CA PHE A 78 6.53 2.08 21.01
C PHE A 78 7.83 1.24 21.03
N GLN A 79 8.07 0.48 19.96
CA GLN A 79 9.26 -0.35 19.75
C GLN A 79 10.32 0.41 18.95
N ARG A 80 11.14 1.19 19.67
CA ARG A 80 12.21 2.00 19.08
C ARG A 80 13.19 1.21 18.18
N ARG A 81 13.41 -0.08 18.43
CA ARG A 81 14.25 -0.95 17.56
C ARG A 81 13.65 -1.11 16.17
N LYS A 82 12.35 -1.42 16.08
CA LYS A 82 11.62 -1.53 14.81
C LYS A 82 11.60 -0.18 14.07
N ALA A 83 11.37 0.91 14.79
CA ALA A 83 11.39 2.24 14.20
C ALA A 83 12.76 2.61 13.57
N ARG A 84 13.88 2.21 14.20
CA ARG A 84 15.22 2.41 13.63
C ARG A 84 15.45 1.58 12.37
N GLN A 85 14.94 0.36 12.32
CA GLN A 85 14.98 -0.48 11.12
C GLN A 85 14.23 0.20 9.96
N ALA A 86 13.01 0.66 10.22
CA ALA A 86 12.20 1.39 9.24
C ALA A 86 12.86 2.69 8.77
N ALA A 87 13.43 3.48 9.69
CA ALA A 87 14.14 4.70 9.34
C ALA A 87 15.39 4.43 8.48
N SER A 88 16.13 3.36 8.78
CA SER A 88 17.31 2.96 8.01
C SER A 88 16.92 2.45 6.62
N PHE A 89 15.82 1.68 6.53
CA PHE A 89 15.25 1.22 5.27
C PHE A 89 14.85 2.41 4.38
N LEU A 90 14.07 3.35 4.91
CA LEU A 90 13.62 4.53 4.19
C LEU A 90 14.80 5.41 3.71
N ALA A 91 15.76 5.67 4.61
CA ALA A 91 16.97 6.40 4.25
C ALA A 91 17.79 5.66 3.17
N GLY A 92 17.80 4.32 3.21
CA GLY A 92 18.41 3.48 2.19
C GLY A 92 17.77 3.68 0.82
N ILE A 93 16.43 3.67 0.73
CA ILE A 93 15.71 3.93 -0.53
C ILE A 93 16.09 5.29 -1.10
N PHE A 94 16.01 6.36 -0.30
CA PHE A 94 16.34 7.71 -0.78
C PHE A 94 17.79 7.80 -1.28
N ARG A 95 18.75 7.23 -0.53
CA ARG A 95 20.16 7.19 -0.90
C ARG A 95 20.38 6.41 -2.18
N ASP A 96 19.89 5.17 -2.25
CA ASP A 96 20.14 4.28 -3.37
C ASP A 96 19.57 4.90 -4.65
N PHE A 97 18.34 5.41 -4.60
CA PHE A 97 17.71 6.07 -5.75
C PHE A 97 18.21 7.49 -6.04
N GLY A 98 18.98 8.11 -5.13
CA GLY A 98 19.45 9.49 -5.29
C GLY A 98 18.33 10.52 -5.19
N PHE A 99 17.27 10.20 -4.47
CA PHE A 99 16.12 11.08 -4.25
C PHE A 99 16.38 12.03 -3.09
N ALA A 100 15.79 13.22 -3.15
CA ALA A 100 15.79 14.13 -2.01
C ALA A 100 15.03 13.47 -0.83
N PRO A 101 15.62 13.39 0.38
CA PRO A 101 14.93 12.84 1.53
C PRO A 101 13.68 13.64 1.89
N VAL A 102 12.56 12.96 2.07
CA VAL A 102 11.29 13.58 2.48
C VAL A 102 10.86 13.02 3.85
N PRO A 103 10.46 13.89 4.81
CA PRO A 103 9.87 13.44 6.06
C PRO A 103 8.54 12.70 5.83
N VAL A 104 8.33 11.60 6.53
CA VAL A 104 7.12 10.79 6.45
C VAL A 104 6.45 10.73 7.82
N THR A 105 5.15 11.01 7.87
CA THR A 105 4.37 10.82 9.10
C THR A 105 3.78 9.42 9.11
N TYR A 106 4.00 8.68 10.19
CA TYR A 106 3.67 7.26 10.28
C TYR A 106 2.64 7.03 11.39
N TYR A 107 1.43 6.63 11.01
CA TYR A 107 0.36 6.28 11.93
C TYR A 107 0.39 4.78 12.22
N VAL A 108 0.64 4.44 13.48
CA VAL A 108 0.54 3.05 13.96
C VAL A 108 -0.90 2.76 14.36
N ALA A 109 -1.45 1.66 13.85
CA ALA A 109 -2.78 1.18 14.17
C ALA A 109 -2.73 -0.31 14.54
N PRO A 110 -3.64 -0.80 15.40
CA PRO A 110 -3.69 -2.22 15.75
C PRO A 110 -4.06 -3.11 14.58
N ASP A 111 -4.92 -2.64 13.66
CA ASP A 111 -5.49 -3.41 12.56
C ASP A 111 -6.01 -2.51 11.44
N CYS A 112 -6.66 -3.11 10.45
CA CYS A 112 -7.23 -2.43 9.30
C CYS A 112 -8.42 -1.54 9.60
N ASP A 113 -9.33 -1.98 10.47
CA ASP A 113 -10.50 -1.18 10.81
C ASP A 113 -10.08 0.10 11.54
N ALA A 114 -9.06 0.02 12.40
CA ALA A 114 -8.47 1.19 13.03
C ALA A 114 -7.83 2.15 12.01
N ILE A 115 -7.21 1.66 10.93
CA ILE A 115 -6.74 2.55 9.84
C ILE A 115 -7.92 3.25 9.15
N GLN A 116 -8.99 2.52 8.82
CA GLN A 116 -10.14 3.14 8.16
C GLN A 116 -10.78 4.20 9.07
N HIS A 117 -10.89 3.91 10.36
CA HIS A 117 -11.34 4.88 11.35
C HIS A 117 -10.44 6.11 11.43
N LEU A 118 -9.11 5.94 11.42
CA LEU A 118 -8.16 7.05 11.36
C LEU A 118 -8.36 7.94 10.13
N ARG A 119 -8.71 7.35 8.99
CA ARG A 119 -9.02 8.06 7.74
C ARG A 119 -10.40 8.72 7.76
N GLY A 120 -11.18 8.56 8.83
CA GLY A 120 -12.50 9.12 9.02
C GLY A 120 -13.64 8.23 8.54
N PHE A 121 -13.40 6.96 8.20
CA PHE A 121 -14.47 6.02 7.88
C PHE A 121 -15.01 5.40 9.17
N GLU A 122 -16.27 5.67 9.51
CA GLU A 122 -16.99 4.93 10.53
C GLU A 122 -17.49 3.58 10.00
N TYR A 123 -17.71 3.54 8.68
CA TYR A 123 -18.00 2.32 7.94
C TYR A 123 -17.41 2.48 6.54
N VAL A 124 -16.85 1.40 6.01
CA VAL A 124 -16.60 1.22 4.58
C VAL A 124 -16.92 -0.22 4.24
N LEU A 125 -17.43 -0.46 3.04
CA LEU A 125 -17.76 -1.80 2.57
C LEU A 125 -16.54 -2.72 2.76
N GLY A 126 -16.72 -3.81 3.51
CA GLY A 126 -15.66 -4.75 3.88
C GLY A 126 -15.08 -4.57 5.29
N SER A 127 -15.31 -3.44 5.96
CA SER A 127 -14.94 -3.25 7.38
C SER A 127 -15.72 -4.20 8.30
N GLY A 128 -15.07 -4.66 9.37
CA GLY A 128 -15.68 -5.55 10.35
C GLY A 128 -15.85 -7.00 9.90
N LEU A 129 -15.40 -7.37 8.68
CA LEU A 129 -15.43 -8.77 8.20
C LEU A 129 -14.31 -9.65 8.79
N GLY A 130 -13.55 -9.16 9.77
CA GLY A 130 -12.60 -9.95 10.55
C GLY A 130 -11.44 -10.58 9.76
N GLY A 131 -11.25 -10.19 8.50
CA GLY A 131 -10.47 -10.99 7.54
C GLY A 131 -8.97 -10.76 7.54
N ASN A 132 -8.47 -9.59 7.96
CA ASN A 132 -7.03 -9.34 7.93
C ASN A 132 -6.57 -8.36 9.03
N PRO A 133 -5.74 -8.80 9.99
CA PRO A 133 -5.15 -7.90 10.99
C PRO A 133 -4.10 -6.96 10.38
N VAL A 134 -3.60 -7.25 9.17
CA VAL A 134 -2.52 -6.50 8.53
C VAL A 134 -3.03 -5.81 7.26
N CYS A 135 -2.86 -4.50 7.22
CA CYS A 135 -2.92 -3.73 5.99
C CYS A 135 -2.27 -2.37 6.21
N GLY A 136 -2.11 -1.63 5.12
CA GLY A 136 -1.55 -0.31 5.17
C GLY A 136 -1.80 0.44 3.90
N PHE A 137 -1.45 1.70 3.94
CA PHE A 137 -1.57 2.61 2.82
C PHE A 137 -0.45 3.64 2.91
N TYR A 138 0.10 4.00 1.75
CA TYR A 138 0.94 5.17 1.59
C TYR A 138 0.15 6.28 0.88
N ASP A 139 -0.05 7.40 1.55
CA ASP A 139 -0.55 8.64 0.97
C ASP A 139 0.64 9.42 0.41
N GLU A 140 0.79 9.33 -0.91
CA GLU A 140 1.91 9.94 -1.60
C GLU A 140 1.87 11.47 -1.64
N VAL A 141 0.68 12.07 -1.53
CA VAL A 141 0.49 13.52 -1.58
C VAL A 141 0.89 14.16 -0.26
N ASN A 142 0.54 13.51 0.85
CA ASN A 142 0.80 14.04 2.20
C ASN A 142 1.98 13.37 2.90
N HIS A 143 2.65 12.41 2.25
CA HIS A 143 3.71 11.57 2.81
C HIS A 143 3.31 10.90 4.14
N LEU A 144 2.14 10.25 4.12
CA LEU A 144 1.61 9.54 5.28
C LEU A 144 1.69 8.03 5.06
N VAL A 145 2.12 7.31 6.09
CA VAL A 145 1.98 5.86 6.15
C VAL A 145 0.95 5.51 7.22
N TYR A 146 -0.01 4.67 6.86
CA TYR A 146 -0.90 4.01 7.81
C TYR A 146 -0.48 2.55 7.91
N ALA A 147 -0.18 2.07 9.12
CA ALA A 147 0.26 0.70 9.34
C ALA A 147 -0.59 -0.01 10.38
N GLY A 148 -1.45 -0.92 9.93
CA GLY A 148 -2.29 -1.79 10.74
C GLY A 148 -1.61 -3.12 10.97
N GLY A 149 -1.53 -3.56 12.22
CA GLY A 149 -1.03 -4.88 12.60
C GLY A 149 0.49 -5.09 12.49
N GLN A 150 1.25 -4.12 11.94
CA GLN A 150 2.70 -4.26 11.70
C GLN A 150 3.58 -3.37 12.58
N GLY A 151 2.99 -2.52 13.42
CA GLY A 151 3.73 -1.62 14.31
C GLY A 151 4.61 -0.62 13.55
N GLU A 152 5.83 -0.41 14.01
CA GLU A 152 6.72 0.66 13.54
C GLU A 152 7.52 0.32 12.27
N ALA A 153 7.46 -0.92 11.79
CA ALA A 153 8.32 -1.41 10.70
C ALA A 153 7.52 -2.10 9.59
N TYR A 154 6.47 -1.45 9.10
CA TYR A 154 5.78 -1.92 7.91
C TYR A 154 6.51 -1.48 6.65
N LEU A 155 7.56 -2.22 6.29
CA LEU A 155 8.48 -1.86 5.22
C LEU A 155 7.82 -1.85 3.83
N HIS A 156 6.77 -2.65 3.63
CA HIS A 156 5.97 -2.66 2.39
C HIS A 156 5.45 -1.26 2.07
N GLU A 157 4.73 -0.63 3.00
CA GLU A 157 4.14 0.69 2.78
C GLU A 157 5.21 1.78 2.62
N LEU A 158 6.33 1.65 3.32
CA LEU A 158 7.46 2.56 3.16
C LEU A 158 8.13 2.43 1.78
N ALA A 159 8.04 1.27 1.13
CA ALA A 159 8.60 1.08 -0.20
C ALA A 159 7.84 1.89 -1.27
N HIS A 160 6.55 2.17 -1.05
CA HIS A 160 5.73 3.01 -1.95
C HIS A 160 6.19 4.47 -2.02
N VAL A 161 7.14 4.90 -1.18
CA VAL A 161 7.76 6.23 -1.28
C VAL A 161 8.38 6.51 -2.66
N ILE A 162 8.71 5.46 -3.42
CA ILE A 162 9.26 5.62 -4.78
C ILE A 162 8.19 5.99 -5.82
N ASN A 163 6.91 5.73 -5.57
CA ASN A 163 5.85 5.79 -6.59
C ASN A 163 5.78 7.18 -7.27
N PRO A 164 5.83 8.31 -6.54
CA PRO A 164 5.81 9.64 -7.16
C PRO A 164 7.00 9.95 -8.06
N TYR A 165 8.12 9.24 -7.88
CA TYR A 165 9.33 9.39 -8.70
C TYR A 165 9.28 8.54 -9.98
N PHE A 166 8.32 7.62 -10.08
CA PHE A 166 8.07 6.80 -11.27
C PHE A 166 6.59 6.86 -11.66
N PRO A 167 6.06 8.04 -12.02
CA PRO A 167 4.64 8.20 -12.40
C PRO A 167 4.29 7.45 -13.70
N GLN A 168 5.31 7.04 -14.46
CA GLN A 168 5.16 6.24 -15.68
C GLN A 168 5.40 4.75 -15.44
N ALA A 169 5.58 4.29 -14.20
CA ALA A 169 5.73 2.87 -13.94
C ALA A 169 4.41 2.13 -14.13
N HIS A 170 4.48 0.95 -14.73
CA HIS A 170 3.38 0.02 -14.69
C HIS A 170 3.05 -0.38 -13.23
N PRO A 171 1.77 -0.37 -12.80
CA PRO A 171 1.40 -0.64 -11.40
C PRO A 171 1.91 -1.97 -10.84
N LEU A 172 2.01 -3.00 -11.69
CA LEU A 172 2.60 -4.29 -11.30
C LEU A 172 4.05 -4.17 -10.86
N LEU A 173 4.84 -3.30 -11.50
CA LEU A 173 6.25 -3.14 -11.16
C LEU A 173 6.43 -2.37 -9.84
N LEU A 174 5.60 -1.37 -9.57
CA LEU A 174 5.57 -0.68 -8.26
C LEU A 174 5.15 -1.63 -7.13
N THR A 175 4.08 -2.40 -7.38
CA THR A 175 3.62 -3.48 -6.47
C THR A 175 4.73 -4.50 -6.23
N GLY A 176 5.42 -4.89 -7.29
CA GLY A 176 6.56 -5.80 -7.26
C GLY A 176 7.75 -5.27 -6.47
N PHE A 177 8.11 -4.00 -6.65
CA PHE A 177 9.17 -3.37 -5.89
C PHE A 177 8.86 -3.35 -4.39
N ALA A 178 7.62 -3.01 -4.02
CA ALA A 178 7.18 -3.03 -2.63
C ALA A 178 7.20 -4.45 -2.05
N GLY A 179 6.77 -5.46 -2.81
CA GLY A 179 6.89 -6.87 -2.43
C GLY A 179 8.34 -7.34 -2.26
N LEU A 180 9.23 -6.94 -3.17
CA LEU A 180 10.65 -7.28 -3.16
C LEU A 180 11.40 -6.67 -1.97
N LYS A 181 11.22 -5.37 -1.72
CA LYS A 181 11.96 -4.63 -0.69
C LYS A 181 11.31 -4.69 0.69
N GLY A 182 9.98 -4.67 0.73
CA GLY A 182 9.21 -4.55 1.96
C GLY A 182 8.42 -5.79 2.37
N GLY A 183 8.37 -6.82 1.52
CA GLY A 183 7.55 -8.02 1.74
C GLY A 183 6.06 -7.79 1.48
N HIS A 184 5.19 -8.74 1.80
CA HIS A 184 3.73 -8.60 1.75
C HIS A 184 3.11 -9.35 2.94
N TYR A 185 2.13 -8.75 3.61
CA TYR A 185 1.54 -9.25 4.86
C TYR A 185 2.54 -9.72 5.94
N GLY A 186 3.72 -9.10 6.01
CA GLY A 186 4.76 -9.45 6.99
C GLY A 186 5.72 -10.57 6.56
N HIS A 187 5.54 -11.13 5.37
CA HIS A 187 6.41 -12.15 4.80
C HIS A 187 7.26 -11.57 3.66
N ASN A 188 8.46 -12.10 3.46
CA ASN A 188 9.35 -11.65 2.38
C ASN A 188 8.95 -12.26 1.02
N LEU A 189 9.54 -11.75 -0.08
CA LEU A 189 9.25 -12.24 -1.42
C LEU A 189 9.48 -13.76 -1.57
N ARG A 190 10.53 -14.31 -0.95
CA ARG A 190 10.84 -15.75 -1.00
C ARG A 190 9.71 -16.61 -0.47
N TYR A 191 9.10 -16.22 0.65
CA TYR A 191 7.93 -16.90 1.21
C TYR A 191 6.80 -16.99 0.17
N HIS A 192 6.46 -15.88 -0.48
CA HIS A 192 5.40 -15.85 -1.48
C HIS A 192 5.77 -16.59 -2.77
N LYS A 193 7.04 -16.58 -3.19
CA LYS A 193 7.53 -17.40 -4.32
C LYS A 193 7.25 -18.88 -4.09
N VAL A 194 7.56 -19.41 -2.90
CA VAL A 194 7.29 -20.82 -2.56
C VAL A 194 5.80 -21.16 -2.65
N ARG A 195 4.92 -20.26 -2.21
CA ARG A 195 3.47 -20.46 -2.29
C ARG A 195 2.95 -20.43 -3.73
N VAL A 196 3.40 -19.46 -4.53
CA VAL A 196 3.05 -19.39 -5.95
C VAL A 196 3.54 -20.63 -6.69
N GLN A 197 4.75 -21.11 -6.40
CA GLN A 197 5.27 -22.34 -6.97
C GLN A 197 4.39 -23.55 -6.62
N ALA A 198 4.02 -23.70 -5.35
CA ALA A 198 3.15 -24.79 -4.89
C ALA A 198 1.77 -24.74 -5.56
N TYR A 199 1.21 -23.54 -5.74
CA TYR A 199 -0.06 -23.35 -6.44
C TYR A 199 0.01 -23.79 -7.91
N LEU A 200 1.06 -23.38 -8.62
CA LEU A 200 1.27 -23.74 -10.03
C LEU A 200 1.58 -25.22 -10.26
N ALA A 201 1.88 -26.00 -9.21
CA ALA A 201 2.06 -27.44 -9.32
C ALA A 201 0.72 -28.19 -9.50
N SER A 202 -0.40 -27.61 -9.06
CA SER A 202 -1.74 -28.20 -9.12
C SER A 202 -2.75 -27.39 -9.93
N HIS A 203 -2.38 -26.19 -10.39
CA HIS A 203 -3.25 -25.29 -11.15
C HIS A 203 -2.59 -24.83 -12.44
N SER A 204 -3.35 -24.85 -13.54
CA SER A 204 -2.93 -24.29 -14.81
C SER A 204 -3.19 -22.79 -14.83
N VAL A 205 -2.14 -22.00 -15.03
CA VAL A 205 -2.21 -20.55 -15.18
C VAL A 205 -1.45 -20.18 -16.44
N ASP A 206 -2.02 -19.31 -17.27
CA ASP A 206 -1.33 -18.76 -18.44
C ASP A 206 -0.28 -17.74 -18.01
N LEU A 207 0.96 -18.19 -17.89
CA LEU A 207 2.10 -17.33 -17.55
C LEU A 207 2.65 -16.55 -18.76
N THR A 208 2.08 -16.71 -19.95
CA THR A 208 2.36 -15.78 -21.06
C THR A 208 1.62 -14.46 -20.86
N ASP A 209 0.57 -14.44 -20.02
CA ASP A 209 -0.14 -13.25 -19.58
C ASP A 209 -0.23 -13.16 -18.05
N PRO A 210 0.90 -12.95 -17.35
CA PRO A 210 0.92 -13.01 -15.89
C PRO A 210 0.15 -11.86 -15.23
N LEU A 211 -0.28 -10.85 -15.98
CA LEU A 211 -1.15 -9.77 -15.51
C LEU A 211 -2.52 -10.29 -15.05
N ASN A 212 -3.00 -11.39 -15.66
CA ASN A 212 -4.28 -12.02 -15.31
C ASN A 212 -4.19 -12.92 -14.07
N PHE A 213 -3.00 -13.20 -13.53
CA PHE A 213 -2.83 -14.02 -12.35
C PHE A 213 -2.98 -13.17 -11.07
N THR A 214 -4.20 -12.83 -10.71
CA THR A 214 -4.49 -11.80 -9.69
C THR A 214 -4.84 -12.34 -8.31
N LEU A 215 -5.25 -13.61 -8.21
CA LEU A 215 -5.69 -14.21 -6.96
C LEU A 215 -5.14 -15.63 -6.81
N LEU A 216 -4.56 -15.90 -5.64
CA LEU A 216 -4.19 -17.25 -5.19
C LEU A 216 -5.01 -17.58 -3.95
N ASP A 217 -4.87 -16.79 -2.89
CA ASP A 217 -5.66 -16.87 -1.66
C ASP A 217 -5.60 -15.55 -0.86
N ALA A 218 -6.10 -15.55 0.37
CA ALA A 218 -6.13 -14.38 1.25
C ALA A 218 -4.74 -13.90 1.74
N GLU A 219 -3.70 -14.71 1.56
CA GLU A 219 -2.37 -14.47 2.12
C GLU A 219 -1.33 -14.14 1.06
N THR A 220 -1.49 -14.66 -0.15
CA THR A 220 -0.61 -14.34 -1.28
C THR A 220 -1.41 -13.82 -2.44
N ASN A 221 -1.14 -12.57 -2.82
CA ASN A 221 -1.49 -12.07 -4.13
C ASN A 221 -0.29 -12.28 -5.09
N PRO A 222 -0.45 -13.05 -6.18
CA PRO A 222 0.64 -13.35 -7.10
C PRO A 222 1.27 -12.13 -7.77
N GLN A 223 0.55 -11.01 -7.90
CA GLN A 223 1.08 -9.80 -8.53
C GLN A 223 2.31 -9.25 -7.81
N TYR A 224 2.37 -9.31 -6.47
CA TYR A 224 3.58 -8.95 -5.71
C TYR A 224 4.77 -9.85 -6.06
N VAL A 225 4.51 -11.12 -6.36
CA VAL A 225 5.54 -12.10 -6.73
C VAL A 225 6.01 -11.87 -8.15
N ILE A 226 5.09 -11.78 -9.10
CA ILE A 226 5.39 -11.56 -10.52
C ILE A 226 6.14 -10.24 -10.71
N GLY A 227 5.61 -9.13 -10.19
CA GLY A 227 6.31 -7.85 -10.27
C GLY A 227 7.66 -7.89 -9.55
N GLY A 228 7.72 -8.56 -8.39
CA GLY A 228 8.94 -8.71 -7.61
C GLY A 228 10.03 -9.47 -8.36
N ILE A 229 9.67 -10.53 -9.09
CA ILE A 229 10.58 -11.29 -9.97
C ILE A 229 11.19 -10.38 -11.04
N PHE A 230 10.39 -9.56 -11.72
CA PHE A 230 10.93 -8.68 -12.77
C PHE A 230 11.79 -7.53 -12.20
N CYS A 231 11.43 -6.98 -11.05
CA CYS A 231 12.28 -6.02 -10.34
C CYS A 231 13.61 -6.65 -9.90
N GLU A 232 13.57 -7.89 -9.40
CA GLU A 232 14.75 -8.63 -8.99
C GLU A 232 15.65 -8.98 -10.18
N LEU A 233 15.08 -9.42 -11.30
CA LEU A 233 15.79 -9.66 -12.55
C LEU A 233 16.49 -8.39 -13.06
N ALA A 234 15.83 -7.23 -13.03
CA ALA A 234 16.45 -5.97 -13.40
C ALA A 234 17.68 -5.66 -12.53
N LEU A 235 17.55 -5.84 -11.22
CA LEU A 235 18.65 -5.66 -10.27
C LEU A 235 19.79 -6.66 -10.53
N GLN A 236 19.48 -7.92 -10.84
CA GLN A 236 20.48 -8.95 -11.14
C GLN A 236 21.24 -8.64 -12.45
N GLN A 237 20.54 -8.19 -13.50
CA GLN A 237 21.14 -7.95 -14.82
C GLN A 237 21.93 -6.65 -14.91
N GLY A 238 21.50 -5.59 -14.24
CA GLY A 238 22.11 -4.27 -14.40
C GLY A 238 21.97 -3.35 -13.19
N GLY A 239 21.70 -3.92 -12.01
CA GLY A 239 21.60 -3.18 -10.76
C GLY A 239 20.51 -2.13 -10.79
N LEU A 240 20.70 -1.09 -9.98
CA LEU A 240 19.72 -0.02 -9.84
C LEU A 240 19.45 0.78 -11.13
N PRO A 241 20.44 1.08 -12.00
CA PRO A 241 20.15 1.73 -13.28
C PRO A 241 19.13 0.97 -14.13
N LYS A 242 19.25 -0.36 -14.20
CA LYS A 242 18.31 -1.20 -14.95
C LYS A 242 16.92 -1.23 -14.30
N LEU A 243 16.84 -1.31 -12.96
CA LEU A 243 15.56 -1.22 -12.26
C LEU A 243 14.87 0.13 -12.52
N LYS A 244 15.62 1.25 -12.49
CA LYS A 244 15.07 2.58 -12.79
C LYS A 244 14.56 2.68 -14.23
N ALA A 245 15.27 2.11 -15.19
CA ALA A 245 14.85 2.07 -16.59
C ALA A 245 13.54 1.27 -16.74
N LEU A 246 13.45 0.09 -16.11
CA LEU A 246 12.25 -0.74 -16.09
C LEU A 246 11.04 0.00 -15.48
N LEU A 247 11.24 0.68 -14.34
CA LEU A 247 10.19 1.47 -13.67
C LEU A 247 9.83 2.75 -14.46
N GLY A 248 10.71 3.26 -15.31
CA GLY A 248 10.48 4.48 -16.09
C GLY A 248 9.80 4.25 -17.45
N TYR A 249 9.44 3.02 -17.81
CA TYR A 249 9.14 2.66 -19.19
C TYR A 249 7.76 3.10 -19.70
N GLY A 250 6.69 2.83 -18.93
CA GLY A 250 5.32 3.15 -19.33
C GLY A 250 4.26 2.44 -18.48
N THR A 251 3.02 2.92 -18.56
CA THR A 251 1.95 2.58 -17.61
C THR A 251 0.98 1.51 -18.09
N SER A 252 0.87 1.27 -19.40
CA SER A 252 -0.08 0.30 -19.96
C SER A 252 0.43 -1.14 -19.93
N ASP A 253 -0.46 -2.13 -19.98
CA ASP A 253 -0.08 -3.54 -20.13
C ASP A 253 0.84 -3.77 -21.36
N ALA A 254 0.60 -3.03 -22.45
CA ALA A 254 1.45 -3.10 -23.63
C ALA A 254 2.85 -2.51 -23.35
N ASP A 255 2.95 -1.44 -22.55
CA ASP A 255 4.24 -0.91 -22.08
C ASP A 255 4.95 -1.91 -21.19
N PHE A 256 4.23 -2.62 -20.31
CA PHE A 256 4.83 -3.65 -19.46
C PHE A 256 5.57 -4.70 -20.29
N TYR A 257 4.93 -5.28 -21.31
CA TYR A 257 5.59 -6.26 -22.17
C TYR A 257 6.77 -5.67 -22.96
N ARG A 258 6.61 -4.46 -23.50
CA ARG A 258 7.71 -3.76 -24.19
C ARG A 258 8.89 -3.46 -23.26
N ALA A 259 8.62 -3.12 -22.00
CA ALA A 259 9.63 -2.89 -20.98
C ALA A 259 10.42 -4.16 -20.68
N LEU A 260 9.75 -5.31 -20.54
CA LEU A 260 10.44 -6.60 -20.34
C LEU A 260 11.30 -6.97 -21.56
N GLU A 261 10.82 -6.72 -22.77
CA GLU A 261 11.58 -7.02 -23.99
C GLU A 261 12.79 -6.09 -24.16
N HIS A 262 12.61 -4.78 -23.93
CA HIS A 262 13.68 -3.79 -24.09
C HIS A 262 14.70 -3.85 -22.95
N GLU A 263 14.22 -3.87 -21.71
CA GLU A 263 15.08 -3.77 -20.53
C GLU A 263 15.59 -5.13 -20.05
N LEU A 264 14.83 -6.21 -20.19
CA LEU A 264 15.25 -7.53 -19.69
C LEU A 264 15.55 -8.54 -20.78
N HIS A 265 15.36 -8.16 -22.06
CA HIS A 265 15.48 -9.05 -23.22
C HIS A 265 14.57 -10.28 -23.13
N LEU A 266 13.38 -10.09 -22.56
CA LEU A 266 12.37 -11.14 -22.38
C LEU A 266 11.17 -10.87 -23.26
N ARG A 267 10.91 -11.76 -24.23
CA ARG A 267 9.68 -11.71 -25.00
C ARG A 267 8.56 -12.38 -24.21
N ARG A 268 7.32 -12.08 -24.58
CA ARG A 268 6.13 -12.67 -23.95
C ARG A 268 6.14 -14.21 -23.93
N SER A 269 6.69 -14.83 -24.97
CA SER A 269 6.86 -16.30 -25.07
C SER A 269 7.84 -16.87 -24.04
N ASP A 270 8.77 -16.07 -23.53
CA ASP A 270 9.83 -16.50 -22.63
C ASP A 270 9.37 -16.47 -21.16
N LEU A 271 8.30 -15.72 -20.86
CA LEU A 271 7.82 -15.47 -19.50
C LEU A 271 7.48 -16.74 -18.71
N PRO A 272 6.78 -17.75 -19.24
CA PRO A 272 6.46 -18.95 -18.46
C PRO A 272 7.70 -19.66 -17.91
N ALA A 273 8.75 -19.79 -18.73
CA ALA A 273 9.99 -20.45 -18.35
C ALA A 273 10.75 -19.61 -17.31
N VAL A 274 10.87 -18.30 -17.57
CA VAL A 274 11.60 -17.38 -16.68
C VAL A 274 10.92 -17.26 -15.32
N ILE A 275 9.59 -17.10 -15.28
CA ILE A 275 8.84 -17.02 -14.02
C ILE A 275 9.04 -18.30 -13.21
N LYS A 276 8.87 -19.48 -13.82
CA LYS A 276 9.08 -20.77 -13.14
C LYS A 276 10.50 -20.93 -12.61
N GLN A 277 11.51 -20.48 -13.37
CA GLN A 277 12.89 -20.47 -12.92
C GLN A 277 13.11 -19.55 -11.72
N GLN A 278 12.55 -18.33 -11.75
CA GLN A 278 12.74 -17.33 -10.70
C GLN A 278 11.96 -17.62 -9.41
N LEU A 279 10.90 -18.42 -9.48
CA LEU A 279 10.22 -18.97 -8.30
C LEU A 279 11.12 -19.93 -7.49
N LEU A 280 12.08 -20.58 -8.15
CA LEU A 280 13.06 -21.49 -7.54
C LEU A 280 14.33 -20.77 -7.06
N ALA A 281 14.56 -19.54 -7.52
CA ALA A 281 15.74 -18.76 -7.17
C ALA A 281 15.71 -18.37 -5.68
N PRO A 282 16.88 -18.37 -5.00
CA PRO A 282 16.97 -18.16 -3.56
C PRO A 282 16.55 -16.77 -3.09
#